data_AF-A0A0R3SAL0-F1
#
_entry.id   AF-A0A0R3SAL0-F1
#
_cell.length_a   1.000
_cell.length_b   1.000
_cell.length_c   1.000
_cell.angle_alpha   90.00
_cell.angle_beta   90.00
_cell.angle_gamma   90.00
#
_symmetry.space_group_name_H-M   'P 1'
#
loop_
_entity.id
_entity.type
_entity.pdbx_description
1 polymer ?
#
loop_
_entity_poly.entity_id
_entity_poly.type
_entity_poly.pdbx_seq_one_letter_code
_entity_poly.pdbx_strand_id
1 'polypeptide(L)'
;MGLTCGEQCLRILLVVCNLLVFLFSCVCAGFVAYFLAKVKEVTDDNSAIVTIAIVLAVVIFTLVFSFFGCCGAWKLNTCMLQTFAIIISVLLVIEIIISILVLVYHNKVKDYVTRYVKQLISNVEVSGIPEAEEVVRNLQEKLKCCGAAGPMDWRNPVRYCCPRDAIACQMTSIFQKGCVDTVYDYLKGHSVVAGVLVLVLAVVEIGAVVAACCLAKNRSA
;
A
#
# COMPACT_ATOMS: atom_id res chain seq x y z
N MET A 1 35.83 21.04 3.72
CA MET A 1 35.95 21.03 2.25
C MET A 1 34.62 21.45 1.65
N GLY A 2 34.61 22.26 0.59
CA GLY A 2 33.36 22.64 -0.09
C GLY A 2 32.83 21.49 -0.96
N LEU A 3 31.50 21.30 -1.00
CA LEU A 3 30.87 20.31 -1.88
C LEU A 3 31.04 20.72 -3.35
N THR A 4 31.20 19.74 -4.24
CA THR A 4 31.13 19.96 -5.69
C THR A 4 29.70 20.32 -6.13
N CYS A 5 29.54 20.90 -7.32
CA CYS A 5 28.21 21.23 -7.87
C CYS A 5 27.29 20.00 -7.96
N GLY A 6 27.84 18.83 -8.33
CA GLY A 6 27.08 17.57 -8.36
C GLY A 6 26.59 17.13 -6.99
N GLU A 7 27.43 17.26 -5.96
CA GLU A 7 27.07 16.90 -4.58
C GLU A 7 26.04 17.86 -3.98
N GLN A 8 26.12 19.15 -4.31
CA GLN A 8 25.09 20.11 -3.94
C GLN A 8 23.75 19.76 -4.58
N CYS A 9 23.73 19.36 -5.86
CA CYS A 9 22.52 18.90 -6.53
C CYS A 9 21.94 17.65 -5.86
N LEU A 10 22.78 16.64 -5.57
CA LEU A 10 22.36 15.42 -4.88
C LEU A 10 21.79 15.71 -3.49
N ARG A 11 22.42 16.63 -2.74
CA ARG A 11 21.93 17.05 -1.43
C ARG A 11 20.56 17.72 -1.52
N ILE A 12 20.38 18.66 -2.44
CA ILE A 12 19.09 19.36 -2.62
C ILE A 12 18.01 18.37 -3.02
N LEU A 13 18.29 17.48 -3.98
CA LEU A 13 17.36 16.45 -4.43
C LEU A 13 16.93 15.55 -3.27
N LEU A 14 17.89 15.02 -2.50
CA LEU A 14 17.61 14.13 -1.38
C LEU A 14 16.78 14.83 -0.29
N VAL A 15 17.08 16.09 0.03
CA VAL A 15 16.30 16.89 0.98
C VAL A 15 14.87 17.09 0.47
N VAL A 16 14.69 17.56 -0.77
CA VAL A 16 13.36 17.87 -1.31
C VAL A 16 12.51 16.61 -1.41
N CYS A 17 13.02 15.54 -1.99
CA CYS A 17 12.28 14.28 -2.13
C CYS A 17 11.89 13.69 -0.76
N ASN A 18 12.83 13.62 0.20
CA ASN A 18 12.52 13.08 1.52
C ASN A 18 11.61 14.01 2.33
N LEU A 19 11.70 15.33 2.14
CA LEU A 19 10.77 16.27 2.78
C LEU A 19 9.33 16.07 2.27
N LEU A 20 9.14 15.85 0.98
CA LEU A 20 7.82 15.54 0.42
C LEU A 20 7.27 14.23 0.99
N VAL A 21 8.08 13.19 1.07
CA VAL A 21 7.69 11.89 1.67
C VAL A 21 7.37 12.05 3.16
N PHE A 22 8.14 12.85 3.89
CA PHE A 22 7.92 13.13 5.30
C PHE A 22 6.57 13.85 5.52
N LEU A 23 6.31 14.93 4.78
CA LEU A 23 5.05 15.68 4.89
C LEU A 23 3.85 14.81 4.53
N PHE A 24 3.95 14.01 3.47
CA PHE A 24 2.91 13.05 3.10
C PHE A 24 2.67 12.01 4.21
N SER A 25 3.74 11.43 4.76
CA SER A 25 3.66 10.46 5.85
C SER A 25 3.04 11.05 7.12
N CYS A 26 3.31 12.32 7.45
CA CYS A 26 2.68 13.01 8.57
C CYS A 26 1.15 13.12 8.41
N VAL A 27 0.67 13.50 7.22
CA VAL A 27 -0.76 13.58 6.92
C VAL A 27 -1.41 12.21 7.01
N CYS A 28 -0.80 11.19 6.41
CA CYS A 28 -1.28 9.82 6.47
C CYS A 28 -1.30 9.27 7.92
N ALA A 29 -0.27 9.54 8.71
CA ALA A 29 -0.21 9.09 10.11
C ALA A 29 -1.36 9.68 10.92
N GLY A 30 -1.63 10.98 10.76
CA GLY A 30 -2.76 11.66 11.41
C GLY A 30 -4.10 11.06 11.00
N PHE A 31 -4.30 10.82 9.70
CA PHE A 31 -5.53 10.22 9.19
C PHE A 31 -5.75 8.79 9.70
N VAL A 32 -4.73 7.94 9.65
CA VAL A 32 -4.82 6.55 10.12
C VAL A 32 -5.03 6.50 11.63
N ALA A 33 -4.35 7.36 12.40
CA ALA A 33 -4.54 7.45 13.84
C ALA A 33 -5.96 7.90 14.22
N TYR A 34 -6.50 8.90 13.51
CA TYR A 34 -7.89 9.33 13.68
C TYR A 34 -8.87 8.18 13.40
N PHE A 35 -8.67 7.47 12.28
CA PHE A 35 -9.51 6.34 11.91
C PHE A 35 -9.43 5.20 12.93
N LEU A 36 -8.21 4.88 13.42
CA LEU A 36 -8.00 3.88 14.47
C LEU A 36 -8.76 4.24 15.76
N ALA A 37 -8.73 5.51 16.17
CA ALA A 37 -9.48 5.98 17.34
C ALA A 37 -10.99 5.80 17.14
N LYS A 38 -11.51 6.15 15.96
CA LYS A 38 -12.94 5.97 15.63
C LYS A 38 -13.36 4.51 15.61
N VAL A 39 -12.54 3.61 15.06
CA VAL A 39 -12.85 2.18 15.05
C VAL A 39 -12.86 1.61 16.47
N LYS A 40 -11.89 1.98 17.32
CA LYS A 40 -11.86 1.55 18.73
C LYS A 40 -13.06 2.01 19.56
N GLU A 41 -13.68 3.14 19.21
CA GLU A 41 -14.91 3.61 19.88
C GLU A 41 -16.14 2.76 19.50
N VAL A 42 -16.15 2.16 18.31
CA VAL A 42 -17.31 1.49 17.71
C VAL A 42 -17.24 -0.03 17.82
N THR A 43 -16.03 -0.63 17.84
CA THR A 43 -15.85 -2.07 17.86
C THR A 43 -14.74 -2.52 18.83
N ASP A 44 -14.99 -3.63 19.52
CA ASP A 44 -13.99 -4.41 20.27
C ASP A 44 -13.36 -5.52 19.41
N ASP A 45 -13.57 -5.51 18.09
CA ASP A 45 -12.94 -6.46 17.19
C ASP A 45 -11.42 -6.23 17.09
N ASN A 46 -10.68 -7.02 17.87
CA ASN A 46 -9.22 -7.01 17.87
C ASN A 46 -8.62 -7.20 16.48
N SER A 47 -9.26 -7.92 15.56
CA SER A 47 -8.69 -8.18 14.24
C SER A 47 -8.67 -6.93 13.35
N ALA A 48 -9.75 -6.14 13.38
CA ALA A 48 -9.84 -4.86 12.68
C ALA A 48 -8.87 -3.83 13.28
N ILE A 49 -8.81 -3.76 14.61
CA ILE A 49 -7.89 -2.87 15.34
C ILE A 49 -6.43 -3.19 15.01
N VAL A 50 -6.05 -4.47 15.02
CA VAL A 50 -4.68 -4.92 14.70
C VAL A 50 -4.32 -4.56 13.26
N THR A 51 -5.24 -4.77 12.31
CA THR A 51 -4.98 -4.45 10.89
C THR A 51 -4.67 -2.96 10.70
N ILE A 52 -5.48 -2.06 11.29
CA ILE A 52 -5.27 -0.62 11.20
C ILE A 52 -4.00 -0.20 11.96
N ALA A 53 -3.69 -0.84 13.09
CA ALA A 53 -2.48 -0.58 13.85
C ALA A 53 -1.20 -0.95 13.07
N ILE A 54 -1.21 -2.03 12.30
CA ILE A 54 -0.09 -2.40 11.40
C ILE A 54 0.08 -1.32 10.33
N VAL A 55 -1.00 -0.86 9.71
CA VAL A 55 -0.94 0.24 8.72
C VAL A 55 -0.34 1.50 9.35
N LEU A 56 -0.77 1.87 10.56
CA LEU A 56 -0.20 3.00 11.30
C LEU A 56 1.29 2.81 11.56
N ALA A 57 1.73 1.62 11.96
CA ALA A 57 3.15 1.32 12.20
C ALA A 57 4.00 1.48 10.93
N VAL A 58 3.50 1.03 9.78
CA VAL A 58 4.18 1.21 8.49
C VAL A 58 4.30 2.70 8.14
N VAL A 59 3.23 3.49 8.31
CA VAL A 59 3.25 4.93 8.03
C VAL A 59 4.16 5.70 9.00
N ILE A 60 4.21 5.31 10.27
CA ILE A 60 5.16 5.89 11.23
C ILE A 60 6.59 5.52 10.85
N PHE A 61 6.83 4.29 10.40
CA PHE A 61 8.14 3.86 9.92
C PHE A 61 8.60 4.70 8.71
N THR A 62 7.72 4.99 7.75
CA THR A 62 8.03 5.87 6.61
C THR A 62 8.34 7.31 7.03
N LEU A 63 7.65 7.81 8.04
CA LEU A 63 7.92 9.12 8.63
C LEU A 63 9.33 9.17 9.25
N VAL A 64 9.74 8.13 9.98
CA VAL A 64 11.04 8.10 10.67
C VAL A 64 12.21 8.07 9.68
N PHE A 65 12.20 7.20 8.66
CA PHE A 65 13.35 7.13 7.75
C PHE A 65 13.41 8.33 6.80
N SER A 66 12.27 8.90 6.39
CA SER A 66 12.25 10.13 5.60
C SER A 66 12.79 11.33 6.38
N PHE A 67 12.53 11.39 7.70
CA PHE A 67 13.19 12.35 8.59
C PHE A 67 14.71 12.18 8.59
N PHE A 68 15.22 10.94 8.69
CA PHE A 68 16.65 10.67 8.61
C PHE A 68 17.27 11.07 7.27
N GLY A 69 16.57 10.82 6.15
CA GLY A 69 17.01 11.28 4.82
C GLY A 69 17.13 12.80 4.74
N CYS A 70 16.06 13.52 5.10
CA CYS A 70 16.01 14.97 5.04
C CYS A 70 17.01 15.64 6.01
N CYS A 71 16.96 15.29 7.30
CA CYS A 71 17.86 15.87 8.30
C CYS A 71 19.31 15.42 8.13
N GLY A 72 19.55 14.19 7.68
CA GLY A 72 20.87 13.68 7.35
C GLY A 72 21.52 14.49 6.24
N ALA A 73 20.80 14.74 5.15
CA ALA A 73 21.30 15.56 4.04
C ALA A 73 21.37 17.06 4.40
N TRP A 74 20.40 17.60 5.16
CA TRP A 74 20.42 18.99 5.58
C TRP A 74 21.57 19.28 6.54
N LYS A 75 21.77 18.45 7.57
CA LYS A 75 22.82 18.66 8.58
C LYS A 75 24.17 18.06 8.17
N LEU A 76 24.24 17.37 7.03
CA LEU A 76 25.41 16.59 6.60
C LEU A 76 25.90 15.66 7.73
N ASN A 77 24.97 14.99 8.41
CA ASN A 77 25.28 14.05 9.48
C ASN A 77 25.51 12.65 8.89
N THR A 78 26.77 12.22 8.88
CA THR A 78 27.22 10.93 8.33
C THR A 78 26.47 9.74 8.94
N CYS A 79 26.24 9.73 10.26
CA CYS A 79 25.53 8.62 10.92
C CYS A 79 24.08 8.52 10.42
N MET A 80 23.37 9.65 10.36
CA MET A 80 21.98 9.67 9.86
C MET A 80 21.88 9.27 8.39
N LEU A 81 22.82 9.72 7.55
CA LEU A 81 22.88 9.34 6.13
C LEU A 81 23.18 7.84 5.94
N GLN A 82 24.08 7.28 6.74
CA GLN A 82 24.38 5.84 6.72
C GLN A 82 23.18 5.01 7.19
N THR A 83 22.51 5.40 8.29
CA THR A 83 21.29 4.73 8.74
C THR A 83 20.20 4.76 7.67
N PHE A 84 19.98 5.91 7.03
CA PHE A 84 19.06 6.03 5.91
C PHE A 84 19.44 5.09 4.75
N ALA A 85 20.70 5.09 4.33
CA ALA A 85 21.17 4.21 3.25
C ALA A 85 20.99 2.72 3.57
N ILE A 86 21.26 2.29 4.81
CA ILE A 86 21.06 0.90 5.24
C ILE A 86 19.57 0.53 5.20
N ILE A 87 18.68 1.40 5.72
CA ILE A 87 17.24 1.15 5.71
C ILE A 87 16.72 1.00 4.28
N ILE A 88 17.05 1.94 3.38
CA ILE A 88 16.62 1.88 1.98
C ILE A 88 17.20 0.64 1.28
N SER A 89 18.45 0.26 1.56
CA SER A 89 19.04 -0.96 1.00
C SER A 89 18.29 -2.22 1.43
N VAL A 90 17.83 -2.28 2.69
CA VAL A 90 17.01 -3.40 3.18
C VAL A 90 15.64 -3.42 2.50
N LEU A 91 15.01 -2.25 2.31
CA LEU A 91 13.73 -2.14 1.60
C LEU A 91 13.86 -2.59 0.14
N LEU A 92 14.92 -2.22 -0.56
CA LEU A 92 15.21 -2.67 -1.92
C LEU A 92 15.32 -4.20 -2.01
N VAL A 93 16.00 -4.84 -1.04
CA VAL A 93 16.10 -6.31 -1.01
C VAL A 93 14.72 -6.94 -0.77
N ILE A 94 13.93 -6.37 0.14
CA ILE A 94 12.55 -6.83 0.39
C ILE A 94 11.69 -6.67 -0.86
N GLU A 95 11.78 -5.54 -1.56
CA GLU A 95 11.07 -5.28 -2.81
C GLU A 95 11.38 -6.33 -3.88
N ILE A 96 12.66 -6.67 -4.06
CA ILE A 96 13.10 -7.72 -4.99
C ILE A 96 12.53 -9.09 -4.59
N ILE A 97 12.62 -9.45 -3.30
CA ILE A 97 12.08 -10.71 -2.80
C ILE A 97 10.57 -10.80 -3.04
N ILE A 98 9.81 -9.76 -2.67
CA ILE A 98 8.35 -9.70 -2.88
C ILE A 98 8.03 -9.81 -4.37
N SER A 99 8.75 -9.09 -5.22
CA SER A 99 8.54 -9.11 -6.67
C SER A 99 8.73 -10.52 -7.23
N ILE A 100 9.80 -11.23 -6.82
CA ILE A 100 10.03 -12.62 -7.22
C ILE A 100 8.92 -13.54 -6.69
N LEU A 101 8.53 -13.40 -5.42
CA LEU A 101 7.48 -14.21 -4.82
C LEU A 101 6.14 -14.05 -5.54
N VAL A 102 5.75 -12.81 -5.86
CA VAL A 102 4.51 -12.53 -6.59
C VAL A 102 4.57 -13.12 -8.00
N LEU A 103 5.70 -13.00 -8.71
CA LEU A 103 5.85 -13.56 -10.06
C LEU A 103 5.75 -15.09 -10.06
N VAL A 104 6.50 -15.76 -9.17
CA VAL A 104 6.58 -17.23 -9.12
C VAL A 104 5.32 -17.85 -8.53
N TYR A 105 4.77 -17.26 -7.46
CA TYR A 105 3.67 -17.83 -6.69
C TYR A 105 2.33 -17.12 -6.92
N HIS A 106 2.14 -16.41 -8.04
CA HIS A 106 0.93 -15.62 -8.32
C HIS A 106 -0.38 -16.41 -8.08
N ASN A 107 -0.44 -17.70 -8.45
CA ASN A 107 -1.60 -18.54 -8.20
C ASN A 107 -1.89 -18.75 -6.71
N LYS A 108 -0.85 -18.98 -5.89
CA LYS A 108 -1.01 -19.12 -4.43
C LYS A 108 -1.43 -17.80 -3.79
N VAL A 109 -0.89 -16.67 -4.28
CA VAL A 109 -1.31 -15.33 -3.84
C VAL A 109 -2.79 -15.12 -4.18
N LYS A 110 -3.24 -15.53 -5.36
CA LYS A 110 -4.64 -15.48 -5.77
C LYS A 110 -5.55 -16.28 -4.86
N ASP A 111 -5.17 -17.50 -4.52
CA ASP A 111 -5.95 -18.35 -3.61
C ASP A 111 -5.99 -17.80 -2.19
N TYR A 112 -4.88 -17.24 -1.71
CA TYR A 112 -4.81 -16.59 -0.40
C TYR A 112 -5.72 -15.36 -0.36
N VAL A 113 -5.61 -14.48 -1.35
CA VAL A 113 -6.47 -13.28 -1.47
C VAL A 113 -7.93 -13.69 -1.58
N THR A 114 -8.26 -14.72 -2.35
CA THR A 114 -9.63 -15.23 -2.47
C THR A 114 -10.19 -15.64 -1.11
N ARG A 115 -9.45 -16.42 -0.33
CA ARG A 115 -9.89 -16.84 1.00
C ARG A 115 -10.04 -15.66 1.96
N TYR A 116 -9.09 -14.73 1.94
CA TYR A 116 -9.13 -13.53 2.76
C TYR A 116 -10.36 -12.65 2.43
N VAL A 117 -10.64 -12.42 1.15
CA VAL A 117 -11.82 -11.64 0.72
C VAL A 117 -13.12 -12.35 1.09
N LYS A 118 -13.20 -13.70 1.01
CA LYS A 118 -14.36 -14.44 1.50
C LYS A 118 -14.59 -14.23 3.01
N GLN A 119 -13.53 -14.21 3.81
CA GLN A 119 -13.62 -13.90 5.24
C GLN A 119 -14.12 -12.48 5.48
N LEU A 120 -13.62 -11.50 4.73
CA LEU A 120 -14.09 -10.12 4.80
C LEU A 120 -15.59 -10.01 4.46
N ILE A 121 -16.04 -10.67 3.39
CA ILE A 121 -17.46 -10.71 3.00
C ILE A 121 -18.32 -11.28 4.14
N SER A 122 -17.90 -12.42 4.71
CA SER A 122 -18.59 -13.02 5.85
C SER A 122 -18.66 -12.08 7.05
N ASN A 123 -17.59 -11.31 7.32
CA ASN A 123 -17.58 -10.35 8.43
C ASN A 123 -18.51 -9.17 8.16
N VAL A 124 -18.62 -8.71 6.91
CA VAL A 124 -19.57 -7.67 6.51
C VAL A 124 -21.02 -8.16 6.67
N GLU A 125 -21.33 -9.39 6.24
CA GLU A 125 -22.68 -9.97 6.43
C GLU A 125 -23.05 -10.12 7.91
N VAL A 126 -22.11 -10.52 8.77
CA VAL A 126 -22.36 -10.75 10.20
C VAL A 126 -22.43 -9.45 10.98
N SER A 127 -21.55 -8.48 10.70
CA SER A 127 -21.52 -7.20 11.41
C SER A 127 -22.71 -6.31 11.06
N GLY A 128 -23.23 -6.41 9.82
CA GLY A 128 -24.39 -5.63 9.37
C GLY A 128 -24.16 -4.11 9.36
N ILE A 129 -22.89 -3.68 9.37
CA ILE A 129 -22.51 -2.25 9.41
C ILE A 129 -22.82 -1.63 8.03
N PRO A 130 -23.77 -0.66 7.94
CA PRO A 130 -24.21 -0.09 6.67
C PRO A 130 -23.07 0.55 5.86
N GLU A 131 -22.11 1.19 6.53
CA GLU A 131 -20.95 1.82 5.90
C GLU A 131 -20.05 0.79 5.22
N ALA A 132 -19.81 -0.37 5.87
CA ALA A 132 -19.01 -1.44 5.31
C ALA A 132 -19.71 -2.10 4.12
N GLU A 133 -21.03 -2.33 4.22
CA GLU A 133 -21.84 -2.81 3.09
C GLU A 133 -21.76 -1.85 1.89
N GLU A 134 -21.86 -0.53 2.12
CA GLU A 134 -21.79 0.46 1.05
C GLU A 134 -20.40 0.53 0.40
N VAL A 135 -19.32 0.42 1.16
CA VAL A 135 -17.95 0.37 0.61
C VAL A 135 -17.79 -0.84 -0.30
N VAL A 136 -18.23 -2.02 0.14
CA VAL A 136 -18.14 -3.25 -0.68
C VAL A 136 -19.02 -3.15 -1.92
N ARG A 137 -20.24 -2.63 -1.80
CA ARG A 137 -21.14 -2.40 -2.93
C ARG A 137 -20.55 -1.44 -3.97
N ASN A 138 -19.96 -0.33 -3.54
CA ASN A 138 -19.25 0.61 -4.40
C ASN A 138 -18.10 -0.06 -5.17
N LEU A 139 -17.33 -0.90 -4.49
CA LEU A 139 -16.21 -1.60 -5.10
C LEU A 139 -16.67 -2.60 -6.16
N GLN A 140 -17.66 -3.43 -5.83
CA GLN A 140 -18.27 -4.41 -6.72
C GLN A 140 -18.85 -3.77 -7.97
N GLU A 141 -19.49 -2.61 -7.84
CA GLU A 141 -20.06 -1.88 -8.97
C GLU A 141 -19.02 -1.23 -9.87
N LYS A 142 -17.96 -0.65 -9.29
CA LYS A 142 -16.83 -0.09 -10.06
C LYS A 142 -16.10 -1.17 -10.85
N LEU A 143 -15.93 -2.35 -10.25
CA LEU A 143 -15.22 -3.48 -10.87
C LEU A 143 -16.17 -4.38 -11.69
N LYS A 144 -17.49 -4.15 -11.66
CA LYS A 144 -18.52 -4.98 -12.32
C LYS A 144 -18.38 -6.47 -11.98
N CYS A 145 -18.21 -6.77 -10.70
CA CYS A 145 -18.00 -8.10 -10.14
C CYS A 145 -18.84 -8.31 -8.88
N CYS A 146 -18.97 -9.55 -8.39
CA CYS A 146 -19.53 -9.81 -7.06
C CYS A 146 -18.83 -10.95 -6.33
N GLY A 147 -18.70 -10.79 -5.01
CA GLY A 147 -18.07 -11.77 -4.13
C GLY A 147 -16.57 -11.90 -4.39
N ALA A 148 -15.91 -12.87 -3.76
CA ALA A 148 -14.49 -13.12 -3.99
C ALA A 148 -14.29 -13.92 -5.28
N ALA A 149 -14.86 -15.13 -5.32
CA ALA A 149 -14.88 -16.04 -6.45
C ALA A 149 -16.17 -15.92 -7.27
N GLY A 150 -17.26 -15.44 -6.67
CA GLY A 150 -18.51 -15.20 -7.36
C GLY A 150 -19.65 -14.80 -6.42
N PRO A 151 -20.85 -14.55 -6.96
CA PRO A 151 -21.99 -14.05 -6.19
C PRO A 151 -22.43 -14.98 -5.06
N MET A 152 -22.21 -16.30 -5.21
CA MET A 152 -22.57 -17.31 -4.20
C MET A 152 -21.70 -17.26 -2.93
N ASP A 153 -20.67 -16.40 -2.89
CA ASP A 153 -19.96 -16.10 -1.64
C ASP A 153 -20.83 -15.30 -0.65
N TRP A 154 -21.92 -14.67 -1.12
CA TRP A 154 -22.94 -14.04 -0.29
C TRP A 154 -24.10 -15.00 -0.02
N ARG A 155 -24.66 -14.96 1.20
CA ARG A 155 -25.88 -15.70 1.56
C ARG A 155 -27.10 -15.19 0.81
N ASN A 156 -27.15 -13.88 0.53
CA ASN A 156 -28.20 -13.25 -0.27
C ASN A 156 -27.61 -12.44 -1.43
N PRO A 157 -27.22 -13.09 -2.55
CA PRO A 157 -26.56 -12.41 -3.64
C PRO A 157 -27.43 -11.31 -4.30
N VAL A 158 -28.77 -11.43 -4.25
CA VAL A 158 -29.67 -10.40 -4.81
C VAL A 158 -29.55 -9.08 -4.05
N ARG A 159 -29.29 -9.11 -2.74
CA ARG A 159 -29.09 -7.91 -1.92
C ARG A 159 -27.73 -7.24 -2.20
N TYR A 160 -26.68 -8.04 -2.35
CA TYR A 160 -25.30 -7.55 -2.35
C TYR A 160 -24.67 -7.38 -3.74
N CYS A 161 -25.11 -8.15 -4.74
CA CYS A 161 -24.51 -8.20 -6.07
C CYS A 161 -25.26 -7.40 -7.14
N CYS A 162 -26.27 -6.63 -6.75
CA CYS A 162 -27.11 -5.94 -7.71
C CYS A 162 -26.44 -4.69 -8.29
N PRO A 163 -26.48 -4.47 -9.62
CA PRO A 163 -26.19 -3.16 -10.21
C PRO A 163 -27.20 -2.11 -9.69
N ARG A 164 -26.78 -0.88 -9.39
CA ARG A 164 -27.72 0.15 -8.90
C ARG A 164 -28.75 0.58 -9.94
N ASP A 165 -28.40 0.50 -11.23
CA ASP A 165 -29.28 0.88 -12.32
C ASP A 165 -30.29 -0.23 -12.71
N ALA A 166 -30.30 -1.36 -12.00
CA ALA A 166 -31.20 -2.47 -12.29
C ALA A 166 -32.64 -2.16 -11.81
N ILE A 167 -33.61 -2.17 -12.74
CA ILE A 167 -35.04 -1.94 -12.45
C ILE A 167 -35.63 -3.01 -11.53
N ALA A 168 -35.17 -4.26 -11.68
CA ALA A 168 -35.51 -5.36 -10.79
C ALA A 168 -34.27 -6.21 -10.60
N CYS A 169 -33.97 -6.57 -9.34
CA CYS A 169 -32.85 -7.42 -9.03
C CYS A 169 -33.26 -8.89 -8.99
N GLN A 170 -32.78 -9.66 -9.95
CA GLN A 170 -32.98 -11.11 -10.02
C GLN A 170 -31.63 -11.81 -10.17
N MET A 171 -31.60 -13.12 -9.95
CA MET A 171 -30.36 -13.90 -10.00
C MET A 171 -29.69 -13.87 -11.39
N THR A 172 -30.45 -13.56 -12.45
CA THR A 172 -29.97 -13.38 -13.81
C THR A 172 -29.36 -12.00 -14.07
N SER A 173 -29.65 -10.99 -13.25
CA SER A 173 -29.24 -9.59 -13.45
C SER A 173 -28.10 -9.14 -12.53
N ILE A 174 -27.59 -10.02 -11.65
CA ILE A 174 -26.46 -9.71 -10.78
C ILE A 174 -25.10 -9.92 -11.47
N PHE A 175 -24.05 -9.31 -10.91
CA PHE A 175 -22.69 -9.58 -11.38
C PHE A 175 -22.28 -11.03 -11.09
N GLN A 176 -21.95 -11.77 -12.16
CA GLN A 176 -21.61 -13.20 -12.09
C GLN A 176 -20.11 -13.45 -11.83
N LYS A 177 -19.25 -12.50 -12.23
CA LYS A 177 -17.80 -12.66 -12.14
C LYS A 177 -17.30 -12.36 -10.73
N GLY A 178 -16.44 -13.21 -10.17
CA GLY A 178 -15.76 -12.96 -8.91
C GLY A 178 -14.86 -11.73 -8.96
N CYS A 179 -14.83 -10.94 -7.88
CA CYS A 179 -14.00 -9.74 -7.84
C CYS A 179 -12.51 -10.03 -7.80
N VAL A 180 -12.09 -11.15 -7.19
CA VAL A 180 -10.67 -11.51 -7.17
C VAL A 180 -10.21 -11.84 -8.59
N ASP A 181 -10.92 -12.69 -9.33
CA ASP A 181 -10.61 -12.96 -10.73
C ASP A 181 -10.58 -11.70 -11.58
N THR A 182 -11.54 -10.80 -11.38
CA THR A 182 -11.61 -9.53 -12.11
C THR A 182 -10.41 -8.63 -11.85
N VAL A 183 -9.98 -8.50 -10.59
CA VAL A 183 -8.78 -7.75 -10.23
C VAL A 183 -7.52 -8.41 -10.80
N TYR A 184 -7.41 -9.74 -10.74
CA TYR A 184 -6.28 -10.46 -11.31
C TYR A 184 -6.19 -10.32 -12.83
N ASP A 185 -7.32 -10.37 -13.54
CA ASP A 185 -7.35 -10.15 -14.99
C ASP A 185 -6.97 -8.70 -15.34
N TYR A 186 -7.45 -7.74 -14.55
CA TYR A 186 -7.08 -6.33 -14.71
C TYR A 186 -5.58 -6.12 -14.48
N LEU A 187 -5.02 -6.71 -13.43
CA LEU A 187 -3.59 -6.66 -13.12
C LEU A 187 -2.76 -7.37 -14.19
N LYS A 188 -3.24 -8.49 -14.76
CA LYS A 188 -2.56 -9.19 -15.85
C LYS A 188 -2.50 -8.32 -17.10
N GLY A 189 -3.60 -7.64 -17.43
CA GLY A 189 -3.67 -6.67 -18.53
C GLY A 189 -2.75 -5.46 -18.36
N HIS A 190 -2.51 -5.04 -17.12
CA HIS A 190 -1.63 -3.90 -16.78
C HIS A 190 -0.30 -4.33 -16.14
N SER A 191 0.09 -5.59 -16.27
CA SER A 191 1.25 -6.15 -15.56
C SER A 191 2.56 -5.47 -15.96
N VAL A 192 2.65 -5.02 -17.22
CA VAL A 192 3.78 -4.22 -17.72
C VAL A 192 3.88 -2.89 -16.96
N VAL A 193 2.76 -2.20 -16.72
CA VAL A 193 2.75 -0.93 -15.98
C VAL A 193 3.19 -1.16 -14.53
N ALA A 194 2.67 -2.20 -13.88
CA ALA A 194 3.08 -2.57 -12.53
C ALA A 194 4.60 -2.88 -12.45
N GLY A 195 5.12 -3.64 -13.42
CA GLY A 195 6.56 -3.94 -13.51
C GLY A 195 7.40 -2.68 -13.73
N VAL A 196 6.95 -1.73 -14.56
CA VAL A 196 7.63 -0.45 -14.77
C VAL A 196 7.65 0.38 -13.47
N LEU A 197 6.54 0.42 -12.72
CA LEU A 197 6.49 1.14 -11.44
C LEU A 197 7.49 0.59 -10.41
N VAL A 198 7.56 -0.74 -10.29
CA VAL A 198 8.54 -1.43 -9.43
C VAL A 198 9.97 -1.15 -9.88
N LEU A 199 10.24 -1.19 -11.18
CA LEU A 199 11.58 -0.87 -11.70
C LEU A 199 11.98 0.59 -11.43
N VAL A 200 11.05 1.53 -11.62
CA VAL A 200 11.30 2.95 -11.32
C VAL A 200 11.56 3.14 -9.83
N LEU A 201 10.79 2.48 -8.96
CA LEU A 201 11.00 2.52 -7.51
C LEU A 201 12.41 2.03 -7.15
N ALA A 202 12.81 0.86 -7.64
CA ALA A 202 14.15 0.32 -7.43
C ALA A 202 15.28 1.27 -7.89
N VAL A 203 15.13 1.92 -9.06
CA VAL A 203 16.11 2.90 -9.55
C VAL A 203 16.19 4.13 -8.63
N VAL A 204 15.05 4.62 -8.14
CA VAL A 204 15.00 5.75 -7.20
C VAL A 204 15.66 5.38 -5.87
N GLU A 205 15.40 4.19 -5.35
CA GLU A 205 16.02 3.70 -4.11
C GLU A 205 17.54 3.57 -4.24
N ILE A 206 18.03 2.98 -5.34
CA ILE A 206 19.47 2.90 -5.64
C ILE A 206 20.07 4.31 -5.71
N GLY A 207 19.41 5.23 -6.41
CA GLY A 207 19.84 6.63 -6.49
C GLY A 207 19.94 7.30 -5.12
N ALA A 208 18.96 7.07 -4.24
CA ALA A 208 18.95 7.59 -2.88
C ALA A 208 20.09 7.02 -2.03
N VAL A 209 20.37 5.72 -2.13
CA VAL A 209 21.50 5.05 -1.45
C VAL A 209 22.83 5.62 -1.93
N VAL A 210 23.03 5.72 -3.25
CA VAL A 210 24.26 6.29 -3.84
C VAL A 210 24.46 7.73 -3.36
N ALA A 211 23.42 8.56 -3.44
CA ALA A 211 23.48 9.96 -2.98
C ALA A 211 23.83 10.06 -1.49
N ALA A 212 23.20 9.26 -0.64
CA ALA A 212 23.47 9.24 0.80
C ALA A 212 24.91 8.80 1.11
N CYS A 213 25.39 7.75 0.46
CA CYS A 213 26.76 7.24 0.62
C CYS A 213 27.81 8.25 0.13
N CYS A 214 27.60 8.90 -1.02
CA CYS A 214 28.48 9.93 -1.54
C CYS A 214 28.57 11.13 -0.57
N LEU A 215 27.43 11.62 -0.08
CA LEU A 215 27.38 12.72 0.89
C LEU A 215 28.02 12.35 2.23
N ALA A 216 27.83 11.11 2.70
CA ALA A 216 28.43 10.60 3.93
C ALA A 216 29.96 10.54 3.83
N LYS A 217 30.50 10.03 2.71
CA LYS A 217 31.95 9.87 2.49
C LYS A 217 32.68 11.21 2.46
N ASN A 218 32.13 12.21 1.78
CA ASN A 218 32.77 13.51 1.63
C ASN A 218 32.83 14.32 2.92
N ARG A 219 32.02 13.99 3.92
CA ARG A 219 32.08 14.63 5.24
C ARG A 219 33.12 13.97 6.16
N SER A 220 33.36 12.67 5.99
CA SER A 220 34.36 11.89 6.74
C SER A 220 35.79 12.04 6.23
N ALA A 221 35.97 12.60 5.02
CA ALA A 221 37.26 13.03 4.48
C ALA A 221 37.53 14.51 4.82
#